data_AF-A0A246IEN1-F1
#
_entry.id   AF-A0A246IEN1-F1
#
_cell.length_a   1.000
_cell.length_b   1.000
_cell.length_c   1.000
_cell.angle_alpha   90.00
_cell.angle_beta   90.00
_cell.angle_gamma   90.00
#
_symmetry.space_group_name_H-M   'P 1'
#
loop_
_entity.id
_entity.type
_entity.pdbx_description
1 polymer ?
#
loop_
_entity_poly.entity_id
_entity_poly.type
_entity_poly.pdbx_seq_one_letter_code
_entity_poly.pdbx_strand_id
1 'polypeptide(L)' 'MVITVQCNAQRWSVLHPQLSDTTGYARGADAFDAAAALALEHHRRTGQRSTVRVEALGNTVDALYVGE' A
#
# COMPACT_ATOMS: atom_id res chain seq x y z
N MET A 1 -10.69 -1.86 1.31
CA MET A 1 -9.51 -1.63 2.17
C MET A 1 -8.57 -0.64 1.48
N VAL A 2 -7.90 0.27 2.20
CA VAL A 2 -6.91 1.20 1.60
C VAL A 2 -5.56 0.95 2.23
N ILE A 3 -4.57 0.54 1.44
CA ILE A 3 -3.19 0.30 1.86
C ILE A 3 -2.36 1.50 1.44
N THR A 4 -1.61 2.08 2.37
CA THR A 4 -0.89 3.32 2.11
C THR A 4 0.62 3.08 2.06
N VAL A 5 1.25 3.45 0.96
CA VAL A 5 2.70 3.43 0.78
C VAL A 5 3.22 4.83 1.06
N GLN A 6 3.85 5.03 2.21
CA GLN A 6 4.39 6.32 2.62
C GLN A 6 5.88 6.42 2.28
N CYS A 7 6.29 7.52 1.65
CA CYS A 7 7.67 7.90 1.45
C CYS A 7 8.06 9.01 2.43
N ASN A 8 8.91 8.69 3.41
CA ASN A 8 9.42 9.64 4.39
C ASN A 8 10.94 9.72 4.32
N ALA A 9 11.48 10.87 3.89
CA ALA A 9 12.91 11.22 3.92
C ALA A 9 13.86 10.05 3.58
N GLN A 10 13.67 9.45 2.39
CA GLN A 10 14.45 8.33 1.82
C GLN A 10 14.05 6.90 2.25
N ARG A 11 13.07 6.73 3.14
CA ARG A 11 12.55 5.41 3.48
C ARG A 11 11.09 5.27 3.04
N TRP A 12 10.79 4.10 2.49
CA TRP A 12 9.45 3.73 2.08
C TRP A 12 8.85 2.84 3.15
N SER A 13 7.57 3.02 3.44
CA SER A 13 6.85 2.26 4.46
C SER A 13 5.48 1.89 3.94
N VAL A 14 5.06 0.64 4.16
CA VAL A 14 3.69 0.21 3.85
C VAL A 14 2.89 0.23 5.15
N LEU A 15 1.85 1.05 5.18
CA LEU A 15 0.86 1.12 6.25
C LEU A 15 -0.35 0.30 5.84
N HIS A 16 -0.63 -0.73 6.63
CA HIS A 16 -1.83 -1.51 6.49
C HIS A 16 -2.91 -0.99 7.43
N PRO A 17 -4.16 -0.79 6.99
CA PRO A 17 -5.21 -0.22 7.84
C PRO A 17 -5.69 -1.19 8.93
N GLN A 18 -5.46 -2.49 8.74
CA GLN A 18 -5.88 -3.55 9.66
C GLN A 18 -4.72 -4.17 10.45
N LEU A 19 -3.48 -3.96 9.99
CA LEU A 19 -2.29 -4.45 10.69
C LEU A 19 -1.51 -3.21 11.11
N SER A 20 -1.28 -3.06 12.41
CA SER A 20 -0.41 -2.03 12.96
C SER A 20 1.07 -2.19 12.58
N ASP A 21 1.37 -3.14 11.68
CA ASP A 21 2.71 -3.43 11.21
C ASP A 21 3.05 -2.46 10.07
N THR A 22 4.10 -1.69 10.28
CA THR A 22 4.66 -0.79 9.26
C THR A 22 5.95 -1.43 8.76
N THR A 23 5.87 -2.08 7.61
CA THR A 23 7.06 -2.68 7.00
C THR A 23 7.84 -1.61 6.24
N GLY A 24 9.11 -1.44 6.59
CA GLY A 24 10.01 -0.49 5.94
C GLY A 24 10.76 -1.12 4.76
N TYR A 25 10.85 -0.38 3.66
CA TYR A 25 11.49 -0.75 2.41
C TYR A 25 12.53 0.29 2.00
N ALA A 26 13.59 -0.17 1.34
CA ALA A 26 14.64 0.70 0.80
C ALA A 26 14.22 1.40 -0.50
N ARG A 27 13.26 0.82 -1.24
CA ARG A 27 12.82 1.30 -2.55
C ARG A 27 11.29 1.38 -2.59
N GLY A 28 10.78 2.40 -3.28
CA GLY A 28 9.34 2.58 -3.45
C GLY A 28 8.70 1.53 -4.34
N ALA A 29 9.45 1.00 -5.31
CA ALA A 29 8.99 -0.11 -6.13
C ALA A 29 8.70 -1.35 -5.29
N ASP A 30 9.64 -1.76 -4.43
CA ASP A 30 9.44 -2.90 -3.51
C ASP A 30 8.28 -2.65 -2.53
N ALA A 31 8.16 -1.44 -1.98
CA ALA A 31 7.04 -1.09 -1.09
C ALA A 31 5.69 -1.14 -1.81
N PHE A 32 5.65 -0.65 -3.05
CA PHE A 32 4.45 -0.65 -3.87
C PHE A 32 4.05 -2.06 -4.29
N ASP A 33 5.01 -2.89 -4.71
CA ASP A 33 4.77 -4.30 -5.06
C ASP A 33 4.21 -5.09 -3.87
N ALA A 34 4.80 -4.91 -2.68
CA ALA A 34 4.27 -5.50 -1.46
C ALA A 34 2.86 -5.02 -1.12
N ALA A 35 2.58 -3.71 -1.25
CA ALA A 35 1.24 -3.17 -1.03
C ALA A 35 0.22 -3.69 -2.06
N ALA A 36 0.62 -3.84 -3.33
CA ALA A 36 -0.21 -4.41 -4.39
C ALA A 36 -0.52 -5.89 -4.12
N ALA A 37 0.48 -6.68 -3.72
CA ALA A 37 0.30 -8.08 -3.34
C ALA A 37 -0.66 -8.23 -2.16
N LEU A 38 -0.57 -7.36 -1.16
CA LEU A 38 -1.49 -7.33 -0.01
C LEU A 38 -2.92 -6.95 -0.43
N ALA A 39 -3.09 -5.96 -1.30
CA ALA A 39 -4.40 -5.58 -1.83
C ALA A 39 -5.05 -6.73 -2.61
N LEU A 40 -4.27 -7.42 -3.44
CA LEU A 40 -4.69 -8.60 -4.20
C LEU A 40 -5.06 -9.77 -3.29
N GLU A 41 -4.22 -10.12 -2.31
CA GLU A 41 -4.53 -11.20 -1.37
C GLU A 41 -5.78 -10.87 -0.54
N HIS A 42 -5.93 -9.64 -0.06
CA HIS A 42 -7.13 -9.24 0.68
C HIS A 42 -8.39 -9.37 -0.18
N HIS A 43 -8.35 -8.89 -1.43
CA HIS A 43 -9.46 -9.07 -2.37
C HIS A 43 -9.73 -10.55 -2.63
N ARG A 44 -8.70 -11.36 -2.87
CA ARG A 44 -8.83 -12.80 -3.12
C ARG A 44 -9.43 -13.54 -1.93
N ARG A 45 -9.10 -13.16 -0.69
CA ARG A 45 -9.61 -13.78 0.54
C ARG A 45 -11.03 -13.33 0.89
N THR A 46 -11.35 -12.06 0.68
CA THR A 46 -12.57 -11.47 1.23
C THR A 46 -13.59 -11.07 0.17
N GLY A 47 -13.21 -11.05 -1.11
CA GLY A 47 -13.99 -10.49 -2.20
C GLY A 47 -14.12 -8.96 -2.17
N GLN A 48 -13.62 -8.29 -1.13
CA GLN A 48 -13.80 -6.85 -0.95
C GLN A 48 -12.81 -6.05 -1.80
N ARG A 49 -13.25 -4.88 -2.27
CA ARG A 49 -12.40 -3.94 -3.02
C ARG A 49 -11.25 -3.43 -2.16
N SER A 50 -10.09 -3.30 -2.77
CA SER A 50 -8.89 -2.78 -2.13
C SER A 50 -8.22 -1.71 -3.00
N THR A 51 -7.59 -0.72 -2.39
CA THR A 51 -6.90 0.38 -3.07
C THR A 51 -5.52 0.52 -2.49
N VAL A 52 -4.52 0.69 -3.35
CA VAL A 52 -3.17 1.09 -2.95
C VAL A 52 -3.00 2.57 -3.22
N ARG A 53 -2.71 3.29 -2.15
CA ARG A 53 -2.48 4.72 -2.13
C ARG A 53 -1.00 4.96 -1.87
N VAL A 54 -0.39 5.88 -2.60
CA VAL A 54 1.00 6.29 -2.41
C VAL A 54 1.02 7.70 -1.87
N GLU A 55 1.63 7.89 -0.71
CA GLU A 55 1.83 9.18 -0.07
C GLU A 55 3.31 9.54 -0.08
N ALA A 56 3.68 10.57 -0.83
CA ALA A 56 5.06 11.01 -0.96
C ALA A 56 5.15 12.53 -0.95
N LEU A 57 6.05 13.07 -0.13
CA LEU A 57 6.37 14.51 -0.10
C LEU A 57 5.13 15.40 0.08
N GLY A 58 4.16 14.96 0.89
CA GLY A 58 2.90 15.68 1.14
C GLY A 58 1.85 15.56 0.02
N ASN A 59 2.08 14.72 -0.98
CA ASN A 59 1.11 14.38 -2.02
C ASN A 59 0.61 12.97 -1.84
N THR A 60 -0.66 12.75 -2.22
CA THR A 60 -1.34 11.47 -2.11
C THR A 60 -1.91 11.10 -3.48
N VAL A 61 -1.55 9.92 -3.98
CA VAL A 61 -1.99 9.40 -5.27
C VAL A 61 -2.57 8.00 -5.07
N ASP A 62 -3.81 7.78 -5.49
CA ASP A 62 -4.38 6.43 -5.57
C ASP A 62 -3.84 5.75 -6.83
N ALA A 63 -2.88 4.83 -6.64
CA ALA A 63 -2.07 4.27 -7.70
C ALA A 63 -2.58 2.92 -8.22
N LEU A 64 -3.34 2.18 -7.40
CA LEU A 64 -3.94 0.91 -7.80
C LEU A 64 -5.31 0.72 -7.17
N TYR A 65 -6.24 0.19 -7.95
CA TYR A 65 -7.53 -0.29 -7.48
C TYR A 65 -7.65 -1.78 -7.81
N VAL A 66 -8.08 -2.57 -6.83
CA VAL A 66 -8.22 -4.02 -6.90
C VAL A 66 -9.67 -4.39 -6.58
N GLY A 67 -10.31 -5.08 -7.53
CA GLY A 67 -11.73 -5.44 -7.45
C GLY A 67 -12.62 -4.38 -8.10
N GLU A 68 -13.67 -4.84 -8.78
CA GLU A 68 -14.59 -4.06 -9.62
C GLU A 68 -15.78 -3.51 -8.86
#